data_AF-A0A6L4YR43-F1
#
_entry.id   AF-A0A6L4YR43-F1
#
_cell.length_a   1.000
_cell.length_b   1.000
_cell.length_c   1.000
_cell.angle_alpha   90.00
_cell.angle_beta   90.00
_cell.angle_gamma   90.00
#
_symmetry.space_group_name_H-M   'P 1'
#
loop_
_entity.id
_entity.type
_entity.pdbx_description
1 polymer ?
#
loop_
_entity_poly.entity_id
_entity_poly.type
_entity_poly.pdbx_seq_one_letter_code
_entity_poly.pdbx_strand_id
1 'polypeptide(L)'
;MSRNEDKLSRRRLQTSTATTIISISLVLFMLGLLGLIVLHAQKLSDYVKENIGFSVIIREDVKEAGILEFQKKLDLESWIKSTEYITREQAAENLTRDLGEDFVDFLGYNPLLASIDIRLNADYANNDSLKVLEKKLLTNPLVKEVFYHKSLVELVNQNIRRISIVILAFTAVLLLISIALINNTIRLSVYSKRFIIKSMQLVGATQRFIRKPFILRSLLHGFISALIAIFLLGLVLYFSRKALPELVDLQDIDMFLSLFGIVTVLGLFITGISTLFAVHKYLRISNDKLY
;
A
#
# COMPACT_ATOMS: atom_id res chain seq x y z
N MET A 1 47.02 11.33 24.17
CA MET A 1 45.58 11.57 24.43
C MET A 1 44.80 12.02 23.19
N SER A 2 45.28 12.97 22.36
CA SER A 2 44.47 13.51 21.23
C SER A 2 44.05 12.49 20.15
N ARG A 3 44.88 11.49 19.83
CA ARG A 3 44.57 10.46 18.81
C ARG A 3 43.34 9.59 19.14
N ASN A 4 43.01 9.43 20.43
CA ASN A 4 41.83 8.69 20.87
C ASN A 4 40.57 9.57 20.86
N GLU A 5 40.70 10.86 21.18
CA GLU A 5 39.60 11.83 21.13
C GLU A 5 39.13 12.10 19.69
N ASP A 6 40.06 12.16 18.72
CA ASP A 6 39.75 12.26 17.29
C ASP A 6 39.03 11.01 16.74
N LYS A 7 39.41 9.82 17.23
CA LYS A 7 38.73 8.57 16.86
C LYS A 7 37.31 8.50 17.44
N LEU A 8 37.12 8.92 18.69
CA LEU A 8 35.81 8.92 19.35
C LEU A 8 34.85 9.94 18.73
N SER A 9 35.33 11.14 18.41
CA SER A 9 34.53 12.18 17.74
C SER A 9 34.15 11.78 16.30
N ARG A 10 35.07 11.18 15.52
CA ARG A 10 34.75 10.60 14.20
C ARG A 10 33.72 9.48 14.27
N ARG A 11 33.86 8.55 15.22
CA ARG A 11 32.89 7.46 15.41
C ARG A 11 31.49 7.99 15.72
N ARG A 12 31.37 8.97 16.63
CA ARG A 12 30.07 9.60 16.98
C ARG A 12 29.39 10.27 15.79
N LEU A 13 30.16 10.92 14.90
CA LEU A 13 29.62 11.53 13.67
C LEU A 13 29.19 10.47 12.66
N GLN A 14 29.97 9.40 12.49
CA GLN A 14 29.65 8.30 11.58
C GLN A 14 28.41 7.53 12.02
N THR A 15 28.29 7.20 13.31
CA THR A 15 27.11 6.52 13.85
C THR A 15 25.86 7.39 13.72
N SER A 16 25.97 8.70 14.03
CA SER A 16 24.85 9.64 13.85
C SER A 16 24.43 9.79 12.39
N THR A 17 25.37 9.74 11.44
CA THR A 17 25.05 9.80 10.01
C THR A 17 24.35 8.52 9.55
N ALA A 18 24.83 7.35 9.99
CA ALA A 18 24.23 6.06 9.66
C ALA A 18 22.79 5.93 10.20
N THR A 19 22.55 6.30 11.46
CA THR A 19 21.20 6.27 12.04
C THR A 19 20.25 7.22 11.33
N THR A 20 20.74 8.38 10.90
CA THR A 20 19.95 9.35 10.11
C THR A 20 19.58 8.78 8.74
N ILE A 21 20.52 8.15 8.02
CA ILE A 21 20.25 7.50 6.73
C ILE A 21 19.19 6.42 6.90
N ILE A 22 19.33 5.53 7.89
CA ILE A 22 18.37 4.46 8.17
C ILE A 22 16.99 5.03 8.47
N SER A 23 16.90 6.07 9.30
CA SER A 23 15.64 6.73 9.65
C SER A 23 14.95 7.32 8.42
N ILE A 24 15.69 8.03 7.57
CA ILE A 24 15.15 8.59 6.32
C ILE A 24 14.71 7.48 5.37
N SER A 25 15.50 6.40 5.24
CA SER A 25 15.12 5.24 4.43
C SER A 25 13.80 4.64 4.90
N LEU A 26 13.59 4.53 6.21
CA LEU A 26 12.36 3.98 6.76
C LEU A 26 11.15 4.88 6.49
N VAL A 27 11.31 6.22 6.60
CA VAL A 27 10.28 7.18 6.21
C VAL A 27 9.91 7.03 4.74
N LEU A 28 10.91 7.01 3.86
CA LEU A 28 10.71 6.87 2.41
C LEU A 28 10.10 5.52 2.05
N PHE A 29 10.52 4.45 2.73
CA PHE A 29 9.95 3.12 2.57
C PHE A 29 8.47 3.11 2.97
N MET A 30 8.10 3.70 4.11
CA MET A 30 6.70 3.78 4.53
C MET A 30 5.84 4.63 3.59
N LEU A 31 6.35 5.77 3.10
CA LEU A 31 5.68 6.58 2.08
C LEU A 31 5.50 5.81 0.76
N GLY A 32 6.53 5.08 0.34
CA GLY A 32 6.46 4.23 -0.85
C GLY A 32 5.48 3.07 -0.67
N LEU A 33 5.44 2.44 0.51
CA LEU A 33 4.48 1.38 0.84
C LEU A 33 3.04 1.90 0.80
N LEU A 34 2.80 3.09 1.37
CA LEU A 34 1.51 3.76 1.27
C LEU A 34 1.13 4.02 -0.19
N GLY A 35 2.07 4.51 -1.00
CA GLY A 35 1.90 4.69 -2.43
C GLY A 35 1.50 3.40 -3.15
N LEU A 36 2.20 2.29 -2.88
CA LEU A 36 1.87 0.98 -3.44
C LEU A 36 0.47 0.52 -3.05
N ILE A 37 0.09 0.66 -1.77
CA ILE A 37 -1.24 0.29 -1.28
C ILE A 37 -2.30 1.11 -2.01
N VAL A 38 -2.15 2.43 -2.10
CA VAL A 38 -3.14 3.30 -2.76
C VAL A 38 -3.25 2.97 -4.26
N LEU A 39 -2.13 2.74 -4.94
CA LEU A 39 -2.12 2.42 -6.37
C LEU A 39 -2.75 1.05 -6.66
N HIS A 40 -2.52 0.04 -5.80
CA HIS A 40 -3.10 -1.30 -5.98
C HIS A 40 -4.47 -1.46 -5.31
N ALA A 41 -4.88 -0.53 -4.45
CA ALA A 41 -6.16 -0.60 -3.74
C ALA A 41 -7.33 -0.75 -4.69
N GLN A 42 -7.31 -0.02 -5.81
CA GLN A 42 -8.37 -0.09 -6.81
C GLN A 42 -8.40 -1.47 -7.48
N LYS A 43 -7.25 -1.96 -7.97
CA LYS A 43 -7.13 -3.30 -8.58
C LYS A 43 -7.56 -4.41 -7.62
N LEU A 44 -7.17 -4.32 -6.34
CA LEU A 44 -7.60 -5.26 -5.31
C LEU A 44 -9.10 -5.16 -5.03
N SER A 45 -9.65 -3.94 -4.95
CA SER A 45 -11.08 -3.71 -4.77
C SER A 45 -11.87 -4.32 -5.92
N ASP A 46 -11.42 -4.10 -7.16
CA ASP A 46 -12.07 -4.57 -8.38
C ASP A 46 -11.94 -6.09 -8.52
N TYR A 47 -10.79 -6.67 -8.21
CA TYR A 47 -10.63 -8.13 -8.14
C TYR A 47 -11.59 -8.75 -7.11
N VAL A 48 -11.71 -8.17 -5.92
CA VAL A 48 -12.64 -8.69 -4.90
C VAL A 48 -14.08 -8.54 -5.38
N LYS A 49 -14.46 -7.37 -5.91
CA LYS A 49 -15.78 -7.10 -6.48
C LYS A 49 -16.21 -8.14 -7.52
N GLU A 50 -15.32 -8.48 -8.44
CA GLU A 50 -15.60 -9.42 -9.54
C GLU A 50 -15.65 -10.88 -9.10
N ASN A 51 -15.06 -11.19 -7.94
CA ASN A 51 -15.05 -12.54 -7.36
C ASN A 51 -16.05 -12.71 -6.20
N ILE A 52 -16.85 -11.68 -5.87
CA ILE A 52 -17.93 -11.85 -4.90
C ILE A 52 -19.01 -12.72 -5.55
N GLY A 53 -19.29 -13.85 -4.89
CA GLY A 53 -20.37 -14.75 -5.25
C GLY A 53 -21.71 -14.01 -5.20
N PHE A 54 -22.29 -13.81 -6.38
CA PHE A 54 -23.66 -13.40 -6.55
C PHE A 54 -24.42 -14.61 -7.10
N SER A 55 -25.05 -15.38 -6.21
CA SER A 55 -25.66 -16.66 -6.53
C SER A 55 -27.17 -16.53 -6.63
N VAL A 56 -27.72 -16.93 -7.77
CA VAL A 56 -29.17 -16.92 -8.02
C VAL A 56 -29.69 -18.34 -7.86
N ILE A 57 -30.50 -18.58 -6.83
CA ILE A 57 -31.10 -19.88 -6.56
C ILE A 57 -32.35 -20.05 -7.42
N ILE A 58 -32.41 -21.15 -8.15
CA ILE A 58 -33.51 -21.49 -9.03
C ILE A 58 -34.56 -22.31 -8.28
N ARG A 59 -35.85 -22.14 -8.63
CA ARG A 59 -36.92 -22.95 -8.07
C ARG A 59 -36.80 -24.42 -8.47
N GLU A 60 -37.38 -25.29 -7.65
CA GLU A 60 -37.26 -26.75 -7.80
C GLU A 60 -38.01 -27.30 -9.04
N ASP A 61 -39.06 -26.62 -9.49
CA ASP A 61 -39.95 -27.02 -10.58
C ASP A 61 -39.43 -26.63 -11.98
N VAL A 62 -38.28 -25.97 -12.06
CA VAL A 62 -37.71 -25.49 -13.32
C VAL A 62 -36.92 -26.61 -14.02
N LYS A 63 -37.25 -26.86 -15.29
CA LYS A 63 -36.49 -27.79 -16.14
C LYS A 63 -35.13 -27.19 -16.52
N GLU A 64 -34.10 -28.01 -16.60
CA GLU A 64 -32.72 -27.63 -16.94
C GLU A 64 -32.62 -26.79 -18.24
N ALA A 65 -33.39 -27.14 -19.28
CA ALA A 65 -33.44 -26.37 -20.52
C ALA A 65 -33.84 -24.90 -20.30
N GLY A 66 -34.76 -24.63 -19.37
CA GLY A 66 -35.17 -23.28 -18.99
C GLY A 66 -34.11 -22.54 -18.17
N ILE A 67 -33.31 -23.26 -17.37
CA ILE A 67 -32.18 -22.70 -16.63
C ILE A 67 -31.09 -22.25 -17.60
N LEU A 68 -30.75 -23.10 -18.58
CA LEU A 68 -29.75 -22.78 -19.61
C LEU A 68 -30.20 -21.63 -20.52
N GLU A 69 -31.49 -21.53 -20.85
CA GLU A 69 -32.02 -20.38 -21.57
C GLU A 69 -31.89 -19.09 -20.74
N PHE A 70 -32.20 -19.16 -19.44
CA PHE A 70 -32.05 -18.02 -18.54
C PHE A 70 -30.58 -17.62 -18.37
N GLN A 71 -29.67 -18.58 -18.24
CA GLN A 71 -28.22 -18.35 -18.20
C GLN A 71 -27.75 -17.60 -19.44
N LYS A 72 -28.14 -18.04 -20.64
CA LYS A 72 -27.78 -17.35 -21.89
C LYS A 72 -28.31 -15.93 -21.98
N LYS A 73 -29.50 -15.66 -21.42
CA LYS A 73 -30.03 -14.29 -21.33
C LYS A 73 -29.20 -13.43 -20.39
N LEU A 74 -28.74 -14.00 -19.28
CA LEU A 74 -27.85 -13.33 -18.33
C LEU A 74 -26.48 -13.03 -18.97
N ASP A 75 -25.90 -13.95 -19.75
CA ASP A 75 -24.62 -13.73 -20.42
C ASP A 75 -24.62 -12.57 -21.44
N LEU A 76 -25.80 -12.14 -21.91
CA LEU A 76 -25.95 -11.00 -22.83
C LEU A 76 -26.02 -9.65 -22.11
N GLU A 77 -26.12 -9.64 -20.78
CA GLU A 77 -26.27 -8.42 -20.00
C GLU A 77 -24.90 -7.76 -19.75
N SER A 78 -24.80 -6.45 -19.98
CA SER A 78 -23.53 -5.70 -19.90
C SER A 78 -22.90 -5.63 -18.49
N TRP A 79 -23.67 -5.93 -17.46
CA TRP A 79 -23.23 -5.93 -16.06
C TRP A 79 -22.69 -7.30 -15.60
N ILE A 80 -22.81 -8.32 -16.44
CA ILE A 80 -22.32 -9.68 -16.17
C ILE A 80 -20.96 -9.88 -16.86
N LYS A 81 -20.01 -10.43 -16.11
CA LYS A 81 -18.69 -10.84 -16.59
C LYS A 81 -18.71 -12.29 -17.05
N SER A 82 -19.32 -13.16 -16.26
CA SER A 82 -19.51 -14.58 -16.58
C SER A 82 -20.62 -15.18 -15.72
N THR A 83 -21.28 -16.22 -16.21
CA THR A 83 -22.19 -17.05 -15.42
C THR A 83 -21.69 -18.50 -15.35
N GLU A 84 -21.96 -19.16 -14.23
CA GLU A 84 -21.66 -20.57 -14.02
C GLU A 84 -22.93 -21.26 -13.49
N TYR A 85 -23.41 -22.27 -14.22
CA TYR A 85 -24.54 -23.07 -13.79
C TYR A 85 -24.06 -24.21 -12.89
N ILE A 86 -24.59 -24.27 -11.67
CA ILE A 86 -24.32 -25.31 -10.70
C ILE A 86 -25.57 -26.18 -10.54
N THR A 87 -25.43 -27.45 -10.91
CA THR A 87 -26.48 -28.46 -10.76
C THR A 87 -26.70 -28.81 -9.29
N ARG A 88 -27.82 -29.48 -8.98
CA ARG A 88 -28.11 -29.91 -7.59
C ARG A 88 -27.05 -30.89 -7.09
N GLU A 89 -26.61 -31.78 -7.98
CA GLU A 89 -25.61 -32.80 -7.73
C GLU A 89 -24.25 -32.15 -7.46
N GLN A 90 -23.86 -31.17 -8.28
CA GLN A 90 -22.60 -30.44 -8.13
C GLN A 90 -22.59 -29.54 -6.88
N ALA A 91 -23.73 -28.91 -6.55
CA ALA A 91 -23.89 -28.18 -5.31
C ALA A 91 -23.68 -29.09 -4.08
N ALA A 92 -24.19 -30.33 -4.14
CA ALA A 92 -24.01 -31.31 -3.08
C ALA A 92 -22.56 -31.80 -2.98
N GLU A 93 -21.92 -32.09 -4.10
CA GLU A 93 -20.50 -32.46 -4.12
C GLU A 93 -19.62 -31.36 -3.52
N ASN A 94 -19.84 -30.10 -3.90
CA ASN A 94 -19.13 -28.95 -3.36
C ASN A 94 -19.32 -28.83 -1.84
N LEU A 95 -20.57 -28.95 -1.35
CA LEU A 95 -20.87 -28.83 0.07
C LEU A 95 -20.29 -30.01 0.88
N THR A 96 -20.38 -31.24 0.38
CA THR A 96 -19.76 -32.41 1.00
C THR A 96 -18.24 -32.24 1.12
N ARG A 97 -17.59 -31.70 0.09
CA ARG A 97 -16.16 -31.41 0.13
C ARG A 97 -15.79 -30.34 1.15
N ASP A 98 -16.61 -29.30 1.26
CA ASP A 98 -16.38 -28.18 2.18
C ASP A 98 -16.64 -28.56 3.65
N LEU A 99 -17.60 -29.47 3.90
CA LEU A 99 -17.89 -30.01 5.23
C LEU A 99 -16.93 -31.14 5.63
N GLY A 100 -16.39 -31.87 4.66
CA GLY A 100 -15.57 -33.07 4.90
C GLY A 100 -16.38 -34.31 5.29
N GLU A 101 -17.71 -34.24 5.25
CA GLU A 101 -18.66 -35.31 5.59
C GLU A 101 -19.81 -35.35 4.58
N ASP A 102 -20.32 -36.55 4.29
CA ASP A 102 -21.44 -36.72 3.37
C ASP A 102 -22.78 -36.44 4.07
N PHE A 103 -23.26 -35.21 3.89
CA PHE A 103 -24.53 -34.78 4.44
C PHE A 103 -25.74 -35.40 3.70
N VAL A 104 -25.56 -35.84 2.45
CA VAL A 104 -26.63 -36.44 1.65
C VAL A 104 -26.96 -37.83 2.21
N ASP A 105 -25.94 -38.60 2.57
CA ASP A 105 -26.10 -39.89 3.26
C ASP A 105 -26.75 -39.73 4.65
N PHE A 106 -26.43 -38.66 5.37
CA PHE A 106 -27.04 -38.36 6.68
C PHE A 106 -28.51 -37.97 6.58
N LEU A 107 -28.88 -37.16 5.58
CA LEU A 107 -30.27 -36.68 5.39
C LEU A 107 -31.14 -37.66 4.61
N GLY A 108 -30.55 -38.59 3.86
CA GLY A 108 -31.24 -39.55 2.99
C GLY A 108 -31.80 -38.94 1.70
N TYR A 109 -31.55 -37.64 1.44
CA TYR A 109 -31.91 -36.94 0.20
C TYR A 109 -31.04 -35.68 0.03
N ASN A 110 -30.96 -35.15 -1.20
CA ASN A 110 -30.27 -33.89 -1.49
C ASN A 110 -31.23 -32.68 -1.35
N PRO A 111 -31.12 -31.85 -0.30
CA PRO A 111 -31.95 -30.66 -0.12
C PRO A 111 -31.54 -29.47 -1.00
N LEU A 112 -30.41 -29.54 -1.72
CA LEU A 112 -29.87 -28.41 -2.45
C LEU A 112 -30.61 -28.17 -3.76
N LEU A 113 -30.76 -26.88 -4.08
CA LEU A 113 -31.34 -26.41 -5.33
C LEU A 113 -30.23 -26.04 -6.31
N ALA A 114 -30.59 -26.04 -7.58
CA ALA A 114 -29.72 -25.55 -8.63
C ALA A 114 -29.52 -24.04 -8.49
N SER A 115 -28.32 -23.57 -8.81
CA SER A 115 -27.98 -22.14 -8.77
C SER A 115 -27.26 -21.69 -10.05
N ILE A 116 -27.34 -20.40 -10.33
CA ILE A 116 -26.48 -19.74 -11.31
C ILE A 116 -25.61 -18.76 -10.53
N ASP A 117 -24.32 -19.03 -10.50
CA ASP A 117 -23.32 -18.12 -9.94
C ASP A 117 -22.95 -17.08 -10.99
N ILE A 118 -23.18 -15.82 -10.64
CA ILE A 118 -22.96 -14.67 -11.52
C ILE A 118 -21.72 -13.93 -11.03
N ARG A 119 -20.73 -13.77 -11.91
CA ARG A 119 -19.63 -12.83 -11.69
C ARG A 119 -19.99 -11.53 -12.37
N LEU A 120 -19.99 -10.46 -11.59
CA LEU A 120 -20.35 -9.12 -12.05
C LEU A 120 -19.11 -8.37 -12.52
N ASN A 121 -19.28 -7.44 -13.46
CA ASN A 121 -18.24 -6.47 -13.76
C ASN A 121 -18.04 -5.53 -12.55
N ALA A 122 -16.79 -5.13 -12.27
CA ALA A 122 -16.44 -4.36 -11.06
C ALA A 122 -17.29 -3.09 -10.87
N ASP A 123 -17.67 -2.41 -11.96
CA ASP A 123 -18.48 -1.19 -11.93
C ASP A 123 -19.89 -1.42 -11.34
N TYR A 124 -20.43 -2.64 -11.52
CA TYR A 124 -21.78 -3.03 -11.10
C TYR A 124 -21.79 -3.82 -9.78
N ALA A 125 -20.63 -4.24 -9.28
CA ALA A 125 -20.45 -4.97 -8.03
C ALA A 125 -20.39 -4.04 -6.81
N ASN A 126 -21.25 -3.02 -6.76
CA ASN A 126 -21.39 -2.10 -5.63
C ASN A 126 -22.73 -2.32 -4.90
N ASN A 127 -22.80 -2.01 -3.60
CA ASN A 127 -23.96 -2.37 -2.77
C ASN A 127 -25.31 -1.82 -3.28
N ASP A 128 -25.32 -0.66 -3.90
CA ASP A 128 -26.55 -0.05 -4.42
C ASP A 128 -26.99 -0.74 -5.72
N SER A 129 -26.05 -0.98 -6.63
CA SER A 129 -26.28 -1.78 -7.84
C SER A 129 -26.73 -3.20 -7.49
N LEU A 130 -26.10 -3.85 -6.50
CA LEU A 130 -26.46 -5.20 -6.07
C LEU A 130 -27.91 -5.29 -5.58
N LYS A 131 -28.40 -4.29 -4.83
CA LYS A 131 -29.82 -4.23 -4.41
C LYS A 131 -30.77 -4.05 -5.58
N VAL A 132 -30.38 -3.26 -6.59
CA VAL A 132 -31.19 -3.06 -7.80
C VAL A 132 -31.23 -4.35 -8.63
N LEU A 133 -30.08 -5.02 -8.78
CA LEU A 133 -29.95 -6.29 -9.49
C LEU A 133 -30.69 -7.43 -8.79
N GLU A 134 -30.60 -7.53 -7.46
CA GLU A 134 -31.40 -8.45 -6.64
C GLU A 134 -32.89 -8.30 -6.96
N LYS A 135 -33.42 -7.07 -6.90
CA LYS A 135 -34.82 -6.80 -7.24
C LYS A 135 -35.14 -7.17 -8.68
N LYS A 136 -34.28 -6.82 -9.64
CA LYS A 136 -34.48 -7.15 -11.06
C LYS A 136 -34.55 -8.67 -11.26
N LEU A 137 -33.67 -9.43 -10.64
CA LEU A 137 -33.63 -10.89 -10.80
C LEU A 137 -34.79 -11.60 -10.09
N LEU A 138 -35.22 -11.11 -8.93
CA LEU A 138 -36.39 -11.62 -8.21
C LEU A 138 -37.71 -11.41 -8.97
N THR A 139 -37.77 -10.52 -9.96
CA THR A 139 -38.96 -10.41 -10.83
C THR A 139 -39.13 -11.59 -11.78
N ASN A 140 -38.08 -12.38 -12.02
CA ASN A 140 -38.15 -13.55 -12.88
C ASN A 140 -38.79 -14.72 -12.11
N PRO A 141 -39.86 -15.35 -12.65
CA PRO A 141 -40.56 -16.44 -11.96
C PRO A 141 -39.67 -17.66 -11.68
N LEU A 142 -38.59 -17.87 -12.44
CA LEU A 142 -37.66 -18.99 -12.26
C LEU A 142 -36.78 -18.83 -11.00
N VAL A 143 -36.62 -17.60 -10.50
CA VAL A 143 -35.75 -17.28 -9.37
C VAL A 143 -36.51 -17.49 -8.06
N LYS A 144 -35.90 -18.25 -7.15
CA LYS A 144 -36.39 -18.45 -5.78
C LYS A 144 -35.82 -17.38 -4.86
N GLU A 145 -34.50 -17.21 -4.88
CA GLU A 145 -33.76 -16.36 -3.96
C GLU A 145 -32.44 -15.92 -4.59
N VAL A 146 -31.89 -14.81 -4.13
CA VAL A 146 -30.60 -14.28 -4.57
C VAL A 146 -29.71 -14.09 -3.35
N PHE A 147 -28.59 -14.80 -3.30
CA PHE A 147 -27.60 -14.69 -2.23
C PHE A 147 -26.39 -13.90 -2.69
N TYR A 148 -25.99 -12.92 -1.88
CA TYR A 148 -24.77 -12.17 -2.13
C TYR A 148 -24.20 -11.59 -0.84
N HIS A 149 -22.87 -11.51 -0.76
CA HIS A 149 -22.18 -10.96 0.40
C HIS A 149 -22.14 -9.42 0.36
N LYS A 150 -23.12 -8.78 1.02
CA LYS A 150 -23.35 -7.31 1.08
C LYS A 150 -22.17 -6.48 1.62
N SER A 151 -21.09 -7.06 2.12
CA SER A 151 -20.06 -6.31 2.83
C SER A 151 -18.61 -6.54 2.40
N LEU A 152 -18.30 -7.52 1.55
CA LEU A 152 -16.89 -7.88 1.34
C LEU A 152 -16.09 -6.75 0.67
N VAL A 153 -16.65 -6.07 -0.35
CA VAL A 153 -16.00 -4.90 -0.98
C VAL A 153 -15.83 -3.74 -0.01
N GLU A 154 -16.88 -3.42 0.74
CA GLU A 154 -16.88 -2.30 1.67
C GLU A 154 -15.88 -2.56 2.81
N LEU A 155 -15.82 -3.79 3.32
CA LEU A 155 -14.84 -4.21 4.31
C LEU A 155 -13.41 -4.10 3.76
N VAL A 156 -13.15 -4.50 2.51
CA VAL A 156 -11.84 -4.35 1.88
C VAL A 156 -11.45 -2.88 1.77
N ASN A 157 -12.33 -2.02 1.25
CA ASN A 157 -12.07 -0.59 1.10
C ASN A 157 -11.85 0.10 2.47
N GLN A 158 -12.67 -0.24 3.47
CA GLN A 158 -12.52 0.26 4.83
C GLN A 158 -11.22 -0.19 5.47
N ASN A 159 -10.82 -1.46 5.27
CA ASN A 159 -9.56 -1.99 5.77
C ASN A 159 -8.37 -1.32 5.10
N ILE A 160 -8.38 -1.16 3.77
CA ILE A 160 -7.34 -0.43 3.02
C ILE A 160 -7.22 1.00 3.56
N ARG A 161 -8.34 1.71 3.74
CA ARG A 161 -8.35 3.06 4.29
C ARG A 161 -7.80 3.11 5.71
N ARG A 162 -8.21 2.18 6.58
CA ARG A 162 -7.73 2.08 7.96
C ARG A 162 -6.22 1.82 8.01
N ILE A 163 -5.73 0.84 7.24
CA ILE A 163 -4.31 0.51 7.12
C ILE A 163 -3.53 1.73 6.61
N SER A 164 -4.04 2.40 5.58
CA SER A 164 -3.44 3.62 5.01
C SER A 164 -3.30 4.73 6.05
N ILE A 165 -4.33 4.97 6.86
CA ILE A 165 -4.29 5.96 7.95
C ILE A 165 -3.25 5.58 9.01
N VAL A 166 -3.18 4.31 9.40
CA VAL A 166 -2.20 3.81 10.38
C VAL A 166 -0.78 4.01 9.86
N ILE A 167 -0.51 3.62 8.61
CA ILE A 167 0.80 3.82 7.97
C ILE A 167 1.14 5.30 7.88
N LEU A 168 0.20 6.15 7.50
CA LEU A 168 0.41 7.60 7.41
C LEU A 168 0.75 8.20 8.79
N ALA A 169 0.02 7.83 9.83
CA ALA A 169 0.29 8.28 11.20
C ALA A 169 1.68 7.82 11.69
N PHE A 170 2.03 6.55 11.45
CA PHE A 170 3.34 6.02 11.79
C PHE A 170 4.47 6.72 11.02
N THR A 171 4.25 6.98 9.73
CA THR A 171 5.18 7.73 8.87
C THR A 171 5.39 9.16 9.37
N ALA A 172 4.34 9.83 9.82
CA ALA A 172 4.43 11.18 10.38
C ALA A 172 5.33 11.21 11.62
N VAL A 173 5.20 10.23 12.52
CA VAL A 173 6.07 10.09 13.70
C VAL A 173 7.53 9.83 13.28
N LEU A 174 7.75 8.90 12.35
CA LEU A 174 9.09 8.63 11.83
C LEU A 174 9.72 9.84 11.13
N LEU A 175 8.91 10.66 10.45
CA LEU A 175 9.37 11.89 9.83
C LEU A 175 9.86 12.89 10.89
N LEU A 176 9.12 13.06 11.98
CA LEU A 176 9.55 13.90 13.11
C LEU A 176 10.85 13.40 13.73
N ILE A 177 10.99 12.09 13.94
CA ILE A 177 12.23 11.47 14.44
C ILE A 177 13.38 11.73 13.47
N SER A 178 13.15 11.56 12.17
CA SER A 178 14.15 11.80 11.13
C SER A 178 14.60 13.26 11.11
N ILE A 179 13.66 14.21 11.20
CA ILE A 179 13.98 15.64 11.28
C ILE A 179 14.80 15.96 12.54
N ALA A 180 14.46 15.36 13.69
CA ALA A 180 15.22 15.53 14.93
C ALA A 180 16.64 14.97 14.81
N LEU A 181 16.81 13.80 14.18
CA LEU A 181 18.11 13.20 13.91
C LEU A 181 18.94 14.07 12.96
N ILE A 182 18.35 14.54 11.86
CA ILE A 182 19.01 15.48 10.94
C ILE A 182 19.47 16.73 11.69
N ASN A 183 18.62 17.34 12.51
CA ASN A 183 18.97 18.50 13.33
C ASN A 183 20.17 18.20 14.24
N ASN A 184 20.19 17.06 14.90
CA ASN A 184 21.29 16.66 15.78
C ASN A 184 22.59 16.40 14.99
N THR A 185 22.51 15.69 13.87
CA THR A 185 23.67 15.43 13.00
C THR A 185 24.24 16.73 12.45
N ILE A 186 23.40 17.67 12.02
CA ILE A 186 23.83 18.99 11.58
C ILE A 186 24.47 19.77 12.73
N ARG A 187 23.88 19.77 13.93
CA ARG A 187 24.45 20.40 15.12
C ARG A 187 25.87 19.89 15.39
N LEU A 188 26.06 18.57 15.40
CA LEU A 188 27.36 17.93 15.62
C LEU A 188 28.35 18.28 14.50
N SER A 189 27.88 18.29 13.24
CA SER A 189 28.70 18.62 12.08
C SER A 189 29.17 20.08 12.11
N VAL A 190 28.27 21.02 12.44
CA VAL A 190 28.60 22.45 12.60
C VAL A 190 29.57 22.64 13.77
N TYR A 191 29.31 22.00 14.93
CA TYR A 191 30.17 22.10 16.11
C TYR A 191 31.58 21.58 15.86
N SER A 192 31.73 20.44 15.16
CA SER A 192 33.04 19.88 14.81
C SER A 192 33.84 20.75 13.84
N LYS A 193 33.16 21.61 13.05
CA LYS A 193 33.76 22.53 12.07
C LYS A 193 33.73 23.99 12.51
N ARG A 194 33.46 24.27 13.80
CA ARG A 194 33.24 25.63 14.30
C ARG A 194 34.38 26.61 13.97
N PHE A 195 35.63 26.16 14.06
CA PHE A 195 36.79 27.01 13.77
C PHE A 195 36.88 27.37 12.29
N ILE A 196 36.68 26.40 11.40
CA ILE A 196 36.67 26.62 9.95
C ILE A 196 35.53 27.57 9.56
N ILE A 197 34.34 27.36 10.13
CA ILE A 197 33.18 28.23 9.89
C ILE A 197 33.48 29.65 10.36
N LYS A 198 34.10 29.82 11.53
CA LYS A 198 34.47 31.13 12.06
C LYS A 198 35.51 31.83 11.18
N SER A 199 36.54 31.13 10.72
CA SER A 199 37.52 31.68 9.79
C SER A 199 36.86 32.12 8.47
N MET A 200 35.94 31.32 7.92
CA MET A 200 35.18 31.71 6.73
C MET A 200 34.36 32.98 6.95
N GLN A 201 33.72 33.12 8.12
CA GLN A 201 32.96 34.32 8.48
C GLN A 201 33.86 35.56 8.59
N LEU A 202 35.09 35.43 9.12
CA LEU A 202 36.03 36.55 9.26
C LEU A 202 36.55 37.07 7.90
N VAL A 203 36.62 36.21 6.89
CA VAL A 203 37.02 36.59 5.52
C VAL A 203 35.80 37.06 4.69
N GLY A 204 34.63 37.21 5.31
CA GLY A 204 33.42 37.73 4.64
C GLY A 204 32.64 36.71 3.82
N ALA A 205 32.83 35.41 4.04
CA ALA A 205 32.08 34.38 3.32
C ALA A 205 30.57 34.48 3.59
N THR A 206 29.78 34.41 2.52
CA THR A 206 28.31 34.49 2.63
C THR A 206 27.74 33.26 3.34
N GLN A 207 26.61 33.43 4.03
CA GLN A 207 25.88 32.34 4.68
C GLN A 207 25.55 31.19 3.71
N ARG A 208 25.24 31.50 2.44
CA ARG A 208 24.97 30.50 1.40
C ARG A 208 26.21 29.67 1.07
N PHE A 209 27.39 30.28 1.03
CA PHE A 209 28.66 29.58 0.79
C PHE A 209 28.96 28.57 1.91
N ILE A 210 28.76 28.96 3.17
CA ILE A 210 28.98 28.08 4.33
C ILE A 210 27.96 26.92 4.36
N ARG A 211 26.71 27.16 3.93
CA ARG A 211 25.63 26.16 3.92
C ARG A 211 25.75 25.11 2.82
N LYS A 212 26.21 25.50 1.63
CA LYS A 212 26.29 24.65 0.43
C LYS A 212 26.86 23.24 0.69
N PRO A 213 28.02 23.05 1.38
CA PRO A 213 28.58 21.72 1.60
C PRO A 213 27.72 20.83 2.50
N PHE A 214 26.95 21.41 3.43
CA PHE A 214 26.06 20.63 4.30
C PHE A 214 24.84 20.14 3.52
N ILE A 215 24.22 21.02 2.72
CA ILE A 215 23.06 20.67 1.89
C ILE A 215 23.43 19.57 0.90
N LEU A 216 24.56 19.71 0.20
CA LEU A 216 24.99 18.71 -0.79
C LEU A 216 25.23 17.33 -0.17
N ARG A 217 25.80 17.27 1.05
CA ARG A 217 25.94 16.01 1.79
C ARG A 217 24.59 15.42 2.19
N SER A 218 23.65 16.24 2.66
CA SER A 218 22.32 15.77 3.03
C SER A 218 21.52 15.28 1.84
N LEU A 219 21.62 15.93 0.68
CA LEU A 219 21.00 15.45 -0.56
C LEU A 219 21.57 14.08 -0.96
N LEU A 220 22.88 13.88 -0.85
CA LEU A 220 23.51 12.59 -1.10
C LEU A 220 23.03 11.51 -0.12
N HIS A 221 22.86 11.86 1.16
CA HIS A 221 22.23 10.95 2.14
C HIS A 221 20.77 10.65 1.80
N GLY A 222 19.99 11.64 1.39
CA GLY A 222 18.61 11.44 0.94
C GLY A 222 18.52 10.53 -0.29
N PHE A 223 19.44 10.66 -1.23
CA PHE A 223 19.53 9.79 -2.39
C PHE A 223 19.88 8.34 -2.01
N ILE A 224 20.89 8.14 -1.15
CA ILE A 224 21.23 6.80 -0.65
C ILE A 224 20.05 6.18 0.12
N SER A 225 19.37 6.98 0.94
CA SER A 225 18.18 6.53 1.67
C SER A 225 17.04 6.13 0.73
N ALA A 226 16.83 6.88 -0.35
CA ALA A 226 15.86 6.53 -1.37
C ALA A 226 16.21 5.20 -2.04
N LEU A 227 17.47 4.97 -2.42
CA LEU A 227 17.90 3.69 -2.99
C LEU A 227 17.65 2.51 -2.04
N ILE A 228 17.93 2.68 -0.74
CA ILE A 228 17.64 1.65 0.28
C ILE A 228 16.13 1.42 0.38
N ALA A 229 15.33 2.48 0.43
CA ALA A 229 13.87 2.37 0.49
C ALA A 229 13.31 1.63 -0.72
N ILE A 230 13.77 1.99 -1.92
CA ILE A 230 13.39 1.36 -3.19
C ILE A 230 13.75 -0.12 -3.20
N PHE A 231 14.96 -0.48 -2.74
CA PHE A 231 15.36 -1.87 -2.62
C PHE A 231 14.41 -2.66 -1.71
N LEU A 232 14.04 -2.10 -0.56
CA LEU A 232 13.07 -2.71 0.36
C LEU A 232 11.67 -2.84 -0.26
N LEU A 233 11.20 -1.82 -0.99
CA LEU A 233 9.93 -1.90 -1.73
C LEU A 233 9.97 -3.01 -2.78
N GLY A 234 11.09 -3.15 -3.51
CA GLY A 234 11.31 -4.24 -4.46
C GLY A 234 11.22 -5.62 -3.81
N LEU A 235 11.76 -5.78 -2.59
CA LEU A 235 11.61 -7.02 -1.83
C LEU A 235 10.15 -7.30 -1.47
N VAL A 236 9.42 -6.30 -0.97
CA VAL A 236 7.99 -6.45 -0.63
C VAL A 236 7.20 -6.92 -1.84
N LEU A 237 7.44 -6.32 -3.00
CA LEU A 237 6.77 -6.69 -4.25
C LEU A 237 7.13 -8.12 -4.71
N TYR A 238 8.41 -8.49 -4.61
CA TYR A 238 8.86 -9.84 -4.95
C TYR A 238 8.18 -10.91 -4.09
N PHE A 239 8.06 -10.69 -2.78
CA PHE A 239 7.35 -11.61 -1.89
C PHE A 239 5.84 -11.58 -2.10
N SER A 240 5.25 -10.40 -2.34
CA SER A 240 3.81 -10.26 -2.61
C SER A 240 3.40 -11.04 -3.86
N ARG A 241 4.24 -11.05 -4.90
CA ARG A 241 3.98 -11.82 -6.13
C ARG A 241 3.91 -13.31 -5.87
N LYS A 242 4.75 -13.85 -4.98
CA LYS A 242 4.73 -15.28 -4.63
C LYS A 242 3.47 -15.66 -3.86
N ALA A 243 2.96 -14.76 -3.02
CA ALA A 243 1.78 -15.01 -2.21
C ALA A 243 0.47 -14.86 -3.00
N LEU A 244 0.38 -13.83 -3.86
CA LEU A 244 -0.84 -13.47 -4.59
C LEU A 244 -0.51 -13.11 -6.05
N PRO A 245 -0.25 -14.11 -6.92
CA PRO A 245 0.18 -13.86 -8.30
C PRO A 245 -0.87 -13.14 -9.15
N GLU A 246 -2.16 -13.26 -8.80
CA GLU A 246 -3.28 -12.63 -9.52
C GLU A 246 -3.42 -11.12 -9.26
N LEU A 247 -2.82 -10.61 -8.17
CA LEU A 247 -2.90 -9.19 -7.80
C LEU A 247 -1.69 -8.37 -8.27
N VAL A 248 -0.57 -9.04 -8.55
CA VAL A 248 0.69 -8.39 -8.90
C VAL A 248 1.01 -8.72 -10.36
N ASP A 249 0.24 -8.12 -11.27
CA ASP A 249 0.63 -8.12 -12.67
C ASP A 249 1.87 -7.23 -12.84
N LEU A 250 2.97 -7.83 -13.27
CA LEU A 250 4.31 -7.24 -13.33
C LEU A 250 4.45 -6.19 -14.45
N GLN A 251 3.37 -5.85 -15.15
CA GLN A 251 3.45 -5.13 -16.42
C GLN A 251 3.40 -3.61 -16.31
N ASP A 252 3.03 -3.04 -15.16
CA ASP A 252 3.09 -1.58 -14.97
C ASP A 252 4.50 -1.12 -14.57
N ILE A 253 5.50 -1.39 -15.41
CA ILE A 253 6.87 -0.85 -15.27
C ILE A 253 6.83 0.67 -15.11
N ASP A 254 5.91 1.34 -15.79
CA ASP A 254 5.69 2.78 -15.71
C ASP A 254 5.22 3.23 -14.32
N MET A 255 4.35 2.47 -13.67
CA MET A 255 3.91 2.74 -12.30
C MET A 255 5.06 2.57 -11.30
N PHE A 256 5.91 1.57 -11.49
CA PHE A 256 7.10 1.41 -10.65
C PHE A 256 8.13 2.52 -10.86
N LEU A 257 8.35 2.92 -12.11
CA LEU A 257 9.29 3.98 -12.44
C LEU A 257 8.82 5.33 -11.90
N SER A 258 7.52 5.62 -12.00
CA SER A 258 6.93 6.83 -11.42
C SER A 258 7.02 6.84 -9.88
N LEU A 259 6.73 5.72 -9.22
CA LEU A 259 6.89 5.59 -7.76
C LEU A 259 8.36 5.78 -7.35
N PHE A 260 9.30 5.17 -8.06
CA PHE A 260 10.74 5.36 -7.84
C PHE A 260 11.14 6.84 -7.93
N GLY A 261 10.65 7.52 -8.97
CA GLY A 261 10.86 8.95 -9.17
C GLY A 261 10.32 9.77 -8.01
N ILE A 262 9.07 9.52 -7.59
CA ILE A 262 8.41 10.22 -6.48
C ILE A 262 9.18 10.00 -5.17
N VAL A 263 9.53 8.76 -4.83
CA VAL A 263 10.26 8.44 -3.59
C VAL A 263 11.62 9.12 -3.56
N THR A 264 12.34 9.15 -4.69
CA THR A 264 13.63 9.82 -4.81
C THR A 264 13.49 11.33 -4.63
N VAL A 265 12.52 11.95 -5.31
CA VAL A 265 12.24 13.40 -5.18
C VAL A 265 11.85 13.75 -3.76
N LEU A 266 10.99 12.96 -3.11
CA LEU A 266 10.61 13.14 -1.71
C LEU A 266 11.83 13.03 -0.77
N GLY A 267 12.72 12.07 -1.01
CA GLY A 267 13.96 11.93 -0.25
C GLY A 267 14.86 13.16 -0.34
N LEU A 268 15.06 13.67 -1.55
CA LEU A 268 15.82 14.90 -1.78
C LEU A 268 15.13 16.12 -1.15
N PHE A 269 13.81 16.21 -1.25
CA PHE A 269 13.02 17.31 -0.71
C PHE A 269 13.05 17.34 0.82
N ILE A 270 12.74 16.21 1.47
CA ILE A 270 12.72 16.08 2.94
C ILE A 270 14.11 16.41 3.51
N THR A 271 15.17 15.84 2.94
CA THR A 271 16.54 16.06 3.43
C THR A 271 17.04 17.47 3.13
N GLY A 272 16.76 17.99 1.93
CA GLY A 272 17.12 19.35 1.53
C GLY A 272 16.49 20.40 2.44
N ILE A 273 15.17 20.32 2.64
CA ILE A 273 14.43 21.26 3.49
C ILE A 273 14.86 21.14 4.95
N SER A 274 14.91 19.92 5.49
CA SER A 274 15.29 19.71 6.90
C SER A 274 16.68 20.27 7.18
N THR A 275 17.64 20.05 6.29
CA THR A 275 18.99 20.59 6.43
C THR A 275 19.05 22.10 6.25
N LEU A 276 18.26 22.68 5.34
CA LEU A 276 18.19 24.14 5.19
C LEU A 276 17.76 24.81 6.50
N PHE A 277 16.71 24.31 7.13
CA PHE A 277 16.23 24.80 8.43
C PHE A 277 17.27 24.59 9.54
N ALA A 278 17.83 23.39 9.65
CA ALA A 278 18.82 23.04 10.66
C ALA A 278 20.06 23.93 10.59
N VAL A 279 20.67 24.04 9.40
CA VAL A 279 21.91 24.80 9.22
C VAL A 279 21.65 26.31 9.40
N HIS A 280 20.49 26.82 8.95
CA HIS A 280 20.13 28.22 9.21
C HIS A 280 20.10 28.52 10.71
N LYS A 281 19.45 27.65 11.49
CA LYS A 281 19.35 27.79 12.95
C LYS A 281 20.74 27.82 13.60
N TYR A 282 21.61 26.87 13.28
CA TYR A 282 22.90 26.73 13.96
C TYR A 282 23.99 27.71 13.48
N LEU A 283 23.93 28.23 12.26
CA LEU A 283 24.87 29.26 11.79
C LEU A 283 24.53 30.67 12.33
N ARG A 284 23.29 30.91 12.76
CA ARG A 284 22.83 32.20 13.30
C ARG A 284 23.04 32.31 14.80
N ILE A 285 23.21 31.19 15.51
CA ILE A 285 23.62 31.18 16.91
C ILE A 285 25.08 31.63 16.96
N SER A 286 25.29 32.91 17.27
CA SER A 286 26.61 33.49 17.52
C SER A 286 27.30 32.76 18.68
N ASN A 287 28.62 32.63 18.60
CA ASN A 287 29.50 31.85 19.48
C ASN A 287 29.45 32.19 20.98
N ASP A 288 28.72 33.22 21.42
CA ASP A 288 28.62 33.61 22.84
C ASP A 288 27.64 32.77 23.67
N LYS A 289 26.84 31.90 23.06
CA LYS A 289 25.90 31.00 23.78
C LYS A 289 26.30 29.52 23.74
N LEU A 290 27.54 29.23 23.37
CA LEU A 290 28.11 27.88 23.35
C LEU A 290 29.18 27.66 24.44
N TYR A 291 29.36 28.66 25.31
CA TYR A 291 30.10 28.59 26.57
C TYR A 291 29.14 28.42 27.74
#